data_AF-A0A1I2C235-F1
#
_entry.id   AF-A0A1I2C235-F1
#
_cell.length_a   1.000
_cell.length_b   1.000
_cell.length_c   1.000
_cell.angle_alpha   90.00
_cell.angle_beta   90.00
_cell.angle_gamma   90.00
#
_symmetry.space_group_name_H-M   'P 1'
#
loop_
_entity.id
_entity.type
_entity.pdbx_description
1 polymer ?
#
loop_
_entity_poly.entity_id
_entity_poly.type
_entity_poly.pdbx_seq_one_letter_code
_entity_poly.pdbx_strand_id
1 'polypeptide(L)'
;MHNNNENLEGIVLKLKEQGINAGEAEKQRIVEEAKKQAEEIISAAEAKKRSIIEEANSKASQAERNGQMALKQASRDMLEATKVAVLKYMESIFGGLSESLFTQEQYLQELTQAVVASIEGNKTVSIPAETLKAMEAFITKAGLKDEVELRPLANSEAKIVVQSQENKGVQFVLSDSDIQQAMFTLLNKDLVERITKSQEG
;
A
#
# COMPACT_ATOMS: atom_id res chain seq x y z
N MET A 1 -24.27 102.36 45.24
CA MET A 1 -23.44 101.19 45.63
C MET A 1 -24.25 99.88 45.67
N HIS A 2 -25.59 99.89 45.87
CA HIS A 2 -26.40 98.66 46.02
C HIS A 2 -26.62 97.85 44.71
N ASN A 3 -26.86 98.51 43.56
CA ASN A 3 -27.14 97.83 42.28
C ASN A 3 -25.98 96.99 41.69
N ASN A 4 -24.73 97.25 42.08
CA ASN A 4 -23.59 96.48 41.56
C ASN A 4 -23.46 95.12 42.26
N ASN A 5 -23.93 94.99 43.50
CA ASN A 5 -23.79 93.76 44.28
C ASN A 5 -24.83 92.70 43.85
N GLU A 6 -26.07 93.10 43.61
CA GLU A 6 -27.13 92.22 43.08
C GLU A 6 -26.79 91.70 41.66
N ASN A 7 -26.12 92.50 40.84
CA ASN A 7 -25.69 92.10 39.50
C ASN A 7 -24.53 91.08 39.54
N LEU A 8 -23.60 91.25 40.50
CA LEU A 8 -22.51 90.30 40.75
C LEU A 8 -23.03 88.95 41.27
N GLU A 9 -23.95 88.94 42.23
CA GLU A 9 -24.56 87.71 42.75
C GLU A 9 -25.33 86.95 41.66
N GLY A 10 -26.06 87.65 40.80
CA GLY A 10 -26.75 87.07 39.66
C GLY A 10 -25.81 86.42 38.62
N ILE A 11 -24.65 87.04 38.38
CA ILE A 11 -23.60 86.48 37.49
C ILE A 11 -22.97 85.23 38.12
N VAL A 12 -22.69 85.26 39.44
CA VAL A 12 -22.13 84.11 40.16
C VAL A 12 -23.09 82.93 40.17
N LEU A 13 -24.39 83.18 40.37
CA LEU A 13 -25.43 82.14 40.29
C LEU A 13 -25.51 81.51 38.89
N LYS A 14 -25.50 82.33 37.84
CA LYS A 14 -25.47 81.83 36.45
C LYS A 14 -24.21 81.04 36.13
N LEU A 15 -23.04 81.49 36.58
CA LEU A 15 -21.78 80.75 36.41
C LEU A 15 -21.81 79.41 37.15
N LYS A 16 -22.36 79.37 38.36
CA LYS A 16 -22.52 78.13 39.13
C LYS A 16 -23.47 77.16 38.43
N GLU A 17 -24.60 77.65 37.94
CA GLU A 17 -25.58 76.84 37.19
C GLU A 17 -24.99 76.32 35.88
N GLN A 18 -24.29 77.16 35.11
CA GLN A 18 -23.57 76.75 33.90
C GLN A 18 -22.49 75.71 34.20
N GLY A 19 -21.74 75.86 35.29
CA GLY A 19 -20.73 74.89 35.71
C GLY A 19 -21.32 73.53 36.10
N ILE A 20 -22.44 73.52 36.83
CA ILE A 20 -23.17 72.29 37.18
C ILE A 20 -23.72 71.61 35.94
N ASN A 21 -24.37 72.36 35.04
CA ASN A 21 -24.94 71.82 33.81
C ASN A 21 -23.85 71.27 32.87
N ALA A 22 -22.72 71.99 32.73
CA ALA A 22 -21.58 71.52 31.95
C ALA A 22 -20.96 70.25 32.55
N GLY A 23 -20.85 70.18 33.88
CA GLY A 23 -20.34 69.00 34.59
C GLY A 23 -21.24 67.78 34.42
N GLU A 24 -22.56 67.95 34.52
CA GLU A 24 -23.52 66.84 34.35
C GLU A 24 -23.57 66.37 32.89
N ALA A 25 -23.49 67.28 31.92
CA ALA A 25 -23.39 66.94 30.50
C ALA A 25 -22.11 66.15 30.18
N GLU A 26 -20.96 66.58 30.71
CA GLU A 26 -19.69 65.88 30.50
C GLU A 26 -19.66 64.50 31.17
N LYS A 27 -20.24 64.39 32.37
CA LYS A 27 -20.43 63.11 33.06
C LYS A 27 -21.29 62.15 32.23
N GLN A 28 -22.41 62.62 31.68
CA GLN A 28 -23.25 61.80 30.81
C GLN A 28 -22.49 61.34 29.57
N ARG A 29 -21.75 62.26 28.92
CA ARG A 29 -20.92 61.95 27.76
C ARG A 29 -19.87 60.87 28.05
N ILE A 30 -19.16 60.96 29.18
CA ILE A 30 -18.16 59.97 29.61
C ILE A 30 -18.82 58.60 29.84
N VAL A 31 -19.98 58.56 30.48
CA VAL A 31 -20.70 57.31 30.75
C VAL A 31 -21.20 56.67 29.46
N GLU A 32 -21.71 57.44 28.51
CA GLU A 32 -22.15 56.94 27.21
C GLU A 32 -20.98 56.42 26.37
N GLU A 33 -19.87 57.15 26.32
CA GLU A 33 -18.67 56.70 25.62
C GLU A 33 -18.11 55.41 26.23
N ALA A 34 -18.06 55.32 27.56
CA ALA A 34 -17.62 54.10 28.25
C ALA A 34 -18.54 52.89 27.97
N LYS A 35 -19.87 53.11 27.93
CA LYS A 35 -20.84 52.07 27.56
C LYS A 35 -20.64 51.60 26.13
N LYS A 36 -20.47 52.54 25.19
CA LYS A 36 -20.22 52.23 23.77
C LYS A 36 -18.93 51.42 23.60
N GLN A 37 -17.85 51.82 24.27
CA GLN A 37 -16.60 51.07 24.23
C GLN A 37 -16.75 49.66 24.83
N ALA A 38 -17.51 49.51 25.91
CA ALA A 38 -17.79 48.19 26.49
C ALA A 38 -18.58 47.30 25.52
N GLU A 39 -19.60 47.84 24.83
CA GLU A 39 -20.37 47.13 23.80
C GLU A 39 -19.49 46.72 22.63
N GLU A 40 -18.59 47.60 22.15
CA GLU A 40 -17.63 47.28 21.08
C GLU A 40 -16.67 46.15 21.49
N ILE A 41 -16.14 46.19 22.72
CA ILE A 41 -15.27 45.13 23.24
C ILE A 41 -16.01 43.78 23.31
N ILE A 42 -17.25 43.78 23.83
CA ILE A 42 -18.06 42.55 23.93
C ILE A 42 -18.38 42.01 22.54
N SER A 43 -18.77 42.88 21.60
CA SER A 43 -19.07 42.48 20.22
C SER A 43 -17.84 41.89 19.52
N ALA A 44 -16.67 42.52 19.67
CA ALA A 44 -15.41 42.03 19.13
C ALA A 44 -15.00 40.68 19.75
N ALA A 45 -15.19 40.51 21.06
CA ALA A 45 -14.91 39.26 21.76
C ALA A 45 -15.83 38.13 21.28
N GLU A 46 -17.13 38.38 21.13
CA GLU A 46 -18.09 37.40 20.61
C GLU A 46 -17.81 37.06 19.13
N ALA A 47 -17.43 38.03 18.30
CA ALA A 47 -17.02 37.76 16.92
C ALA A 47 -15.77 36.88 16.86
N LYS A 48 -14.75 37.18 17.68
CA LYS A 48 -13.52 36.38 17.76
C LYS A 48 -13.79 34.96 18.28
N LYS A 49 -14.63 34.82 19.30
CA LYS A 49 -15.08 33.53 19.83
C LYS A 49 -15.78 32.69 18.75
N ARG A 50 -16.71 33.28 18.00
CA ARG A 50 -17.37 32.60 16.87
C ARG A 50 -16.36 32.13 15.83
N SER A 51 -15.44 33.01 15.42
CA SER A 51 -14.39 32.66 14.47
C SER A 51 -13.50 31.52 14.95
N ILE A 52 -13.11 31.51 16.23
CA ILE A 52 -12.30 30.43 16.80
C ILE A 52 -13.05 29.10 16.78
N ILE A 53 -14.33 29.10 17.17
CA ILE A 53 -15.17 27.89 17.17
C ILE A 53 -15.35 27.36 15.75
N GLU A 54 -15.60 28.24 14.79
CA GLU A 54 -15.82 27.88 13.39
C GLU A 54 -14.55 27.32 12.74
N GLU A 55 -13.40 27.95 13.01
CA GLU A 55 -12.09 27.44 12.58
C GLU A 55 -11.77 26.08 13.23
N ALA A 56 -12.04 25.92 14.53
CA ALA A 56 -11.84 24.67 15.25
C ALA A 56 -12.72 23.55 14.66
N ASN A 57 -13.99 23.81 14.38
CA ASN A 57 -14.90 22.86 13.76
C ASN A 57 -14.46 22.48 12.35
N SER A 58 -14.01 23.45 11.55
CA SER A 58 -13.47 23.18 10.21
C SER A 58 -12.24 22.29 10.27
N LYS A 59 -11.30 22.58 11.17
CA LYS A 59 -10.09 21.76 11.37
C LYS A 59 -10.44 20.35 11.86
N ALA A 60 -11.38 20.22 12.79
CA ALA A 60 -11.85 18.93 13.29
C ALA A 60 -12.47 18.09 12.18
N SER A 61 -13.37 18.67 11.37
CA SER A 61 -13.98 17.96 10.24
C SER A 61 -12.95 17.55 9.19
N GLN A 62 -11.98 18.42 8.90
CA GLN A 62 -10.90 18.08 7.98
C GLN A 62 -10.01 16.96 8.51
N ALA A 63 -9.65 17.00 9.80
CA ALA A 63 -8.88 15.94 10.45
C ALA A 63 -9.63 14.60 10.42
N GLU A 64 -10.94 14.59 10.69
CA GLU A 64 -11.77 13.39 10.62
C GLU A 64 -11.78 12.80 9.19
N ARG A 65 -12.04 13.62 8.17
CA ARG A 65 -12.02 13.17 6.77
C ARG A 65 -10.66 12.60 6.37
N ASN A 66 -9.58 13.28 6.77
CA ASN A 66 -8.22 12.81 6.51
C ASN A 66 -7.95 11.47 7.22
N GLY A 67 -8.38 11.33 8.48
CA GLY A 67 -8.27 10.09 9.24
C GLY A 67 -9.03 8.94 8.59
N GLN A 68 -10.27 9.16 8.14
CA GLN A 68 -11.07 8.16 7.44
C GLN A 68 -10.41 7.72 6.13
N MET A 69 -9.86 8.66 5.34
CA MET A 69 -9.12 8.34 4.11
C MET A 69 -7.86 7.53 4.42
N ALA A 70 -7.10 7.91 5.44
CA ALA A 70 -5.89 7.20 5.87
C ALA A 70 -6.21 5.77 6.32
N LEU A 71 -7.28 5.56 7.09
CA LEU A 71 -7.74 4.23 7.51
C LEU A 71 -8.17 3.36 6.33
N LYS A 72 -8.89 3.94 5.36
CA LYS A 72 -9.28 3.24 4.13
C LYS A 72 -8.06 2.81 3.32
N GLN A 73 -7.05 3.68 3.21
CA GLN A 73 -5.80 3.35 2.53
C GLN A 73 -5.03 2.25 3.26
N ALA A 74 -4.85 2.38 4.58
CA ALA A 74 -4.18 1.37 5.40
C ALA A 74 -4.86 -0.01 5.30
N SER A 75 -6.19 -0.04 5.23
CA SER A 75 -6.95 -1.28 5.04
C SER A 75 -6.67 -1.94 3.68
N ARG A 76 -6.56 -1.15 2.60
CA ARG A 76 -6.18 -1.63 1.28
C ARG A 76 -4.75 -2.15 1.26
N ASP A 77 -3.84 -1.41 1.87
CA ASP A 77 -2.43 -1.79 1.96
C ASP A 77 -2.26 -3.08 2.77
N MET A 78 -3.01 -3.24 3.87
CA MET A 78 -3.02 -4.48 4.66
C MET A 78 -3.53 -5.66 3.86
N LEU A 79 -4.61 -5.49 3.09
CA LEU A 79 -5.13 -6.55 2.23
C LEU A 79 -4.10 -6.97 1.18
N GLU A 80 -3.45 -6.00 0.52
CA GLU A 80 -2.44 -6.27 -0.49
C GLU A 80 -1.20 -6.94 0.09
N ALA A 81 -0.69 -6.43 1.22
CA ALA A 81 0.41 -7.06 1.93
C ALA A 81 0.09 -8.51 2.34
N THR A 82 -1.15 -8.76 2.77
CA THR A 82 -1.62 -10.11 3.10
C THR A 82 -1.61 -11.02 1.87
N LYS A 83 -2.11 -10.56 0.72
CA LYS A 83 -2.07 -11.33 -0.53
C LYS A 83 -0.63 -11.70 -0.90
N VAL A 84 0.27 -10.73 -0.88
CA VAL A 84 1.69 -10.95 -1.19
C VAL A 84 2.32 -11.94 -0.21
N ALA A 85 2.02 -11.83 1.09
CA ALA A 85 2.53 -12.75 2.11
C ALA A 85 2.03 -14.18 1.89
N VAL A 86 0.74 -14.36 1.59
CA VAL A 86 0.16 -15.68 1.27
C VAL A 86 0.82 -16.27 0.04
N LEU A 87 0.97 -15.49 -1.04
CA LEU A 87 1.62 -15.95 -2.26
C LEU A 87 3.06 -16.41 -2.01
N LYS A 88 3.85 -15.61 -1.29
CA LYS A 88 5.23 -15.99 -0.92
C LYS A 88 5.28 -17.24 -0.05
N TYR A 89 4.33 -17.39 0.88
CA TYR A 89 4.25 -18.58 1.72
C TYR A 89 3.93 -19.83 0.89
N MET A 90 2.98 -19.72 -0.04
CA MET A 90 2.66 -20.82 -0.97
C MET A 90 3.84 -21.14 -1.90
N GLU A 91 4.54 -20.13 -2.41
CA GLU A 91 5.75 -20.30 -3.22
C GLU A 91 6.83 -21.06 -2.46
N SER A 92 7.03 -20.71 -1.18
CA SER A 92 7.98 -21.38 -0.30
C SER A 92 7.60 -22.84 -0.02
N ILE A 93 6.32 -23.13 0.28
CA ILE A 93 5.85 -24.51 0.44
C ILE A 93 6.06 -25.29 -0.86
N PHE A 94 5.68 -24.70 -1.99
CA PHE A 94 5.78 -25.35 -3.29
C PHE A 94 7.23 -25.64 -3.69
N GLY A 95 8.15 -24.73 -3.39
CA GLY A 95 9.58 -24.95 -3.59
C GLY A 95 10.10 -26.14 -2.78
N GLY A 96 9.79 -26.19 -1.48
CA GLY A 96 10.17 -27.34 -0.65
C GLY A 96 9.59 -28.67 -1.11
N LEU A 97 8.35 -28.67 -1.64
CA LEU A 97 7.77 -29.88 -2.27
C LEU A 97 8.48 -30.23 -3.59
N SER A 98 8.83 -29.23 -4.40
CA SER A 98 9.48 -29.42 -5.71
C SER A 98 10.87 -30.01 -5.58
N GLU A 99 11.68 -29.54 -4.62
CA GLU A 99 13.00 -30.12 -4.32
C GLU A 99 12.90 -31.63 -4.04
N SER A 100 11.86 -32.06 -3.31
CA SER A 100 11.63 -33.47 -3.02
C SER A 100 11.21 -34.29 -4.26
N LEU A 101 10.58 -33.69 -5.26
CA LEU A 101 10.15 -34.37 -6.48
C LEU A 101 11.32 -34.63 -7.44
N PHE A 102 12.29 -33.71 -7.54
CA PHE A 102 13.44 -33.85 -8.44
C PHE A 102 14.41 -34.97 -8.06
N THR A 103 14.37 -35.43 -6.80
CA THR A 103 15.12 -36.60 -6.35
C THR A 103 14.40 -37.93 -6.65
N GLN A 104 13.13 -37.88 -7.07
CA GLN A 104 12.35 -39.08 -7.36
C GLN A 104 12.64 -39.58 -8.78
N GLU A 105 13.11 -40.81 -8.87
CA GLU A 105 13.46 -41.47 -10.14
C GLU A 105 12.30 -41.42 -11.15
N GLN A 106 11.07 -41.72 -10.70
CA GLN A 106 9.87 -41.70 -11.55
C GLN A 106 9.63 -40.32 -12.17
N TYR A 107 9.83 -39.25 -11.40
CA TYR A 107 9.62 -37.89 -11.88
C TYR A 107 10.64 -37.50 -12.96
N LEU A 108 11.91 -37.83 -12.74
CA LEU A 108 12.97 -37.58 -13.74
C LEU A 108 12.72 -38.38 -15.04
N GLN A 109 12.20 -39.60 -14.94
CA GLN A 109 11.83 -40.43 -16.10
C GLN A 109 10.72 -39.77 -16.93
N GLU A 110 9.62 -39.36 -16.28
CA GLU A 110 8.49 -38.68 -16.93
C GLU A 110 8.92 -37.33 -17.54
N LEU A 111 9.72 -36.55 -16.82
CA LEU A 111 10.22 -35.26 -17.31
C LEU A 111 11.13 -35.44 -18.53
N THR A 112 12.03 -36.43 -18.50
CA THR A 112 12.90 -36.76 -19.63
C THR A 112 12.06 -37.21 -20.83
N GLN A 113 11.06 -38.05 -20.63
CA GLN A 113 10.16 -38.50 -21.70
C GLN A 113 9.41 -37.32 -22.34
N ALA A 114 8.85 -36.41 -21.53
CA ALA A 114 8.13 -35.24 -22.03
C ALA A 114 9.00 -34.31 -22.88
N VAL A 115 10.26 -34.09 -22.46
CA VAL A 115 11.20 -33.21 -23.18
C VAL A 115 11.78 -33.89 -24.42
N VAL A 116 12.03 -35.20 -24.38
CA VAL A 116 12.43 -35.95 -25.57
C VAL A 116 11.29 -35.95 -26.59
N ALA A 117 10.02 -36.07 -26.17
CA ALA A 117 8.89 -36.01 -27.10
C ALA A 117 8.67 -34.62 -27.72
N SER A 118 9.16 -33.54 -27.11
CA SER A 118 8.94 -32.16 -27.59
C SER A 118 9.97 -31.69 -28.64
N ILE A 119 11.05 -32.44 -28.82
CA ILE A 119 12.10 -32.17 -29.79
C ILE A 119 12.00 -33.26 -30.88
N GLU A 120 12.27 -32.96 -32.14
CA GLU A 120 12.33 -33.95 -33.22
C GLU A 120 13.77 -34.43 -33.48
N GLY A 121 13.95 -35.62 -34.05
CA GLY A 121 15.27 -36.17 -34.44
C GLY A 121 16.14 -36.73 -33.31
N ASN A 122 17.42 -36.99 -33.59
CA ASN A 122 18.34 -37.53 -32.57
C ASN A 122 18.73 -36.48 -31.52
N LYS A 123 18.88 -36.92 -30.27
CA LYS A 123 19.06 -36.03 -29.11
C LYS A 123 20.16 -36.51 -28.19
N THR A 124 20.81 -35.57 -27.54
CA THR A 124 21.69 -35.86 -26.41
C THR A 124 21.04 -35.38 -25.13
N VAL A 125 20.87 -36.28 -24.17
CA VAL A 125 20.29 -36.02 -22.85
C VAL A 125 21.40 -36.11 -21.81
N SER A 126 21.67 -35.01 -21.13
CA SER A 126 22.63 -34.97 -20.02
C SER A 126 21.90 -34.90 -18.70
N ILE A 127 22.21 -35.85 -17.80
CA ILE A 127 21.56 -35.99 -16.49
C ILE A 127 22.61 -36.27 -15.40
N PRO A 128 22.28 -36.06 -14.11
CA PRO A 128 23.18 -36.40 -13.01
C PRO A 128 23.66 -37.85 -13.07
N ALA A 129 24.96 -38.07 -12.78
CA ALA A 129 25.58 -39.40 -12.87
C ALA A 129 24.89 -40.45 -11.97
N GLU A 130 24.30 -40.02 -10.87
CA GLU A 130 23.58 -40.86 -9.90
C GLU A 130 22.34 -41.53 -10.50
N THR A 131 21.69 -40.88 -11.47
CA THR A 131 20.44 -41.35 -12.08
C THR A 131 20.63 -41.97 -13.46
N LEU A 132 21.87 -41.97 -13.97
CA LEU A 132 22.23 -42.45 -15.30
C LEU A 132 21.80 -43.91 -15.53
N LYS A 133 22.12 -44.81 -14.60
CA LYS A 133 21.83 -46.25 -14.72
C LYS A 133 20.32 -46.56 -14.74
N ALA A 134 19.55 -45.83 -13.93
CA ALA A 134 18.10 -45.92 -13.91
C ALA A 134 17.50 -45.42 -15.22
N MET A 135 18.02 -44.30 -15.75
CA MET A 135 17.55 -43.72 -17.01
C MET A 135 17.89 -44.60 -18.22
N GLU A 136 19.06 -45.24 -18.25
CA GLU A 136 19.43 -46.18 -19.31
C GLU A 136 18.43 -47.35 -19.40
N ALA A 137 18.04 -47.91 -18.25
CA ALA A 137 17.02 -48.95 -18.18
C ALA A 137 15.65 -48.44 -18.66
N PHE A 138 15.28 -47.21 -18.28
CA PHE A 138 14.04 -46.58 -18.71
C PHE A 138 13.99 -46.33 -20.22
N ILE A 139 15.01 -45.72 -20.81
CA ILE A 139 15.09 -45.45 -22.26
C ILE A 139 15.08 -46.74 -23.07
N THR A 140 15.73 -47.79 -22.55
CA THR A 140 15.64 -49.14 -23.12
C THR A 140 14.20 -49.64 -23.20
N LYS A 141 13.47 -49.51 -22.09
CA LYS A 141 12.09 -49.98 -21.97
C LYS A 141 11.12 -49.11 -22.78
N ALA A 142 11.39 -47.81 -22.89
CA ALA A 142 10.61 -46.86 -23.65
C ALA A 142 10.85 -46.94 -25.18
N GLY A 143 11.85 -47.72 -25.63
CA GLY A 143 12.15 -47.87 -27.06
C GLY A 143 12.87 -46.65 -27.68
N LEU A 144 13.42 -45.75 -26.86
CA LEU A 144 14.02 -44.48 -27.29
C LEU A 144 15.54 -44.58 -27.52
N LYS A 145 16.09 -45.81 -27.57
CA LYS A 145 17.55 -46.04 -27.66
C LYS A 145 18.20 -45.48 -28.91
N ASP A 146 17.49 -45.53 -30.03
CA ASP A 146 18.03 -45.13 -31.32
C ASP A 146 17.99 -43.60 -31.51
N GLU A 147 17.21 -42.90 -30.68
CA GLU A 147 16.98 -41.45 -30.76
C GLU A 147 17.67 -40.66 -29.64
N VAL A 148 18.12 -41.31 -28.55
CA VAL A 148 18.65 -40.63 -27.35
C VAL A 148 20.04 -41.14 -26.95
N GLU A 149 21.01 -40.23 -26.94
CA GLU A 149 22.34 -40.45 -26.38
C GLU A 149 22.43 -39.86 -24.96
N LEU A 150 22.65 -40.70 -23.95
CA LEU A 150 22.80 -40.27 -22.56
C LEU A 150 24.24 -39.85 -22.24
N ARG A 151 24.41 -38.73 -21.53
CA ARG A 151 25.70 -38.27 -21.01
C ARG A 151 25.64 -37.91 -19.53
N PRO A 152 26.68 -38.22 -18.73
CA PRO A 152 26.74 -37.78 -17.35
C PRO A 152 27.00 -36.27 -17.28
N LEU A 153 26.24 -35.56 -16.43
CA LEU A 153 26.46 -34.15 -16.11
C LEU A 153 27.31 -34.05 -14.82
N ALA A 154 28.40 -33.28 -14.88
CA ALA A 154 29.39 -33.18 -13.79
C ALA A 154 28.97 -32.30 -12.60
N ASN A 155 27.85 -31.57 -12.70
CA ASN A 155 27.29 -30.73 -11.64
C ASN A 155 25.89 -31.22 -11.25
N SER A 156 25.68 -31.49 -9.96
CA SER A 156 24.53 -32.25 -9.44
C SER A 156 23.35 -31.43 -8.93
N GLU A 157 23.37 -30.10 -9.09
CA GLU A 157 22.12 -29.33 -8.99
C GLU A 157 21.21 -29.84 -10.11
N ALA A 158 20.12 -30.51 -9.77
CA ALA A 158 19.32 -31.39 -10.63
C ALA A 158 18.92 -30.74 -11.97
N LYS A 159 19.83 -30.77 -12.93
CA LYS A 159 19.71 -30.15 -14.26
C LYS A 159 19.58 -31.24 -15.30
N ILE A 160 18.47 -31.24 -16.03
CA ILE A 160 18.30 -32.03 -17.24
C ILE A 160 18.64 -31.13 -18.42
N VAL A 161 19.58 -31.55 -19.24
CA VAL A 161 19.92 -30.84 -20.48
C VAL A 161 19.58 -31.74 -21.66
N VAL A 162 18.67 -31.30 -22.52
CA VAL A 162 18.32 -32.00 -23.75
C VAL A 162 18.70 -31.14 -24.95
N GLN A 163 19.57 -31.65 -25.81
CA GLN A 163 20.07 -30.95 -27.00
C GLN A 163 19.74 -31.75 -28.26
N SER A 164 19.23 -31.07 -29.29
CA SER A 164 19.06 -31.68 -30.62
C SER A 164 20.42 -31.85 -31.30
N GLN A 165 20.66 -33.03 -31.89
CA GLN A 165 21.88 -33.30 -32.67
C GLN A 165 21.80 -32.71 -34.07
N GLU A 166 20.59 -32.53 -34.61
CA GLU A 166 20.32 -32.01 -35.95
C GLU A 166 20.28 -30.48 -35.97
N ASN A 167 19.78 -29.87 -34.88
CA ASN A 167 19.74 -28.43 -34.74
C ASN A 167 20.47 -27.98 -33.46
N LYS A 168 21.75 -27.61 -33.61
CA LYS A 168 22.60 -27.15 -32.49
C LYS A 168 22.07 -25.91 -31.76
N GLY A 169 21.09 -25.19 -32.33
CA GLY A 169 20.43 -24.06 -31.70
C GLY A 169 19.27 -24.42 -30.77
N VAL A 170 18.83 -25.69 -30.73
CA VAL A 170 17.72 -26.15 -29.89
C VAL A 170 18.28 -26.91 -28.69
N GLN A 171 18.22 -26.26 -27.53
CA GLN A 171 18.61 -26.82 -26.24
C GLN A 171 17.56 -26.49 -25.20
N PHE A 172 17.12 -27.50 -24.46
CA PHE A 172 16.32 -27.35 -23.26
C PHE A 172 17.21 -27.60 -22.04
N VAL A 173 17.22 -26.65 -21.12
CA VAL A 173 17.85 -26.80 -19.80
C VAL A 173 16.73 -26.64 -18.80
N LEU A 174 16.59 -27.63 -17.92
CA LEU A 174 15.55 -27.64 -16.89
C LEU A 174 16.20 -27.94 -15.54
N SER A 175 15.99 -27.06 -14.58
CA SER A 175 16.25 -27.29 -13.17
C SER A 175 14.96 -27.48 -12.36
N ASP A 176 15.15 -27.84 -11.10
CA ASP A 176 14.14 -27.78 -10.05
C ASP A 176 13.50 -26.39 -9.93
N SER A 177 14.33 -25.34 -9.91
CA SER A 177 13.85 -23.95 -9.85
C SER A 177 13.00 -23.56 -11.06
N ASP A 178 13.35 -24.02 -12.27
CA ASP A 178 12.63 -23.68 -13.51
C ASP A 178 11.22 -24.27 -13.50
N ILE A 179 11.09 -25.55 -13.11
CA ILE A 179 9.79 -26.19 -13.01
C ILE A 179 8.99 -25.65 -11.82
N GLN A 180 9.65 -25.36 -10.69
CA GLN A 180 9.01 -24.72 -9.55
C GLN A 180 8.32 -23.42 -9.99
N GLN A 181 9.06 -22.56 -10.70
CA GLN A 181 8.57 -21.25 -11.12
C GLN A 181 7.48 -21.36 -12.19
N ALA A 182 7.63 -22.27 -13.16
CA ALA A 182 6.63 -22.52 -14.19
C ALA A 182 5.31 -23.04 -13.60
N MET A 183 5.39 -24.04 -12.71
CA MET A 183 4.22 -24.62 -12.07
C MET A 183 3.55 -23.66 -11.09
N PHE A 184 4.34 -22.94 -10.29
CA PHE A 184 3.80 -21.92 -9.40
C PHE A 184 3.10 -20.81 -10.18
N THR A 185 3.63 -20.40 -11.33
CA THR A 185 2.98 -19.40 -12.21
C THR A 185 1.62 -19.89 -12.74
N LEU A 186 1.55 -21.16 -13.17
CA LEU A 186 0.32 -21.76 -13.66
C LEU A 186 -0.74 -21.92 -12.55
N LEU A 187 -0.32 -22.40 -11.38
CA LEU A 187 -1.18 -22.53 -10.21
C LEU A 187 -1.64 -21.17 -9.71
N ASN A 188 -0.76 -20.18 -9.65
CA ASN A 188 -1.08 -18.83 -9.21
C ASN A 188 -2.14 -18.19 -10.12
N LYS A 189 -2.05 -18.38 -11.44
CA LYS A 189 -3.09 -17.91 -12.37
C LYS A 189 -4.47 -18.49 -12.04
N ASP A 190 -4.57 -19.80 -11.83
CA ASP A 190 -5.84 -20.47 -11.50
C ASP A 190 -6.33 -20.09 -10.08
N LEU A 191 -5.42 -19.99 -9.11
CA LEU A 191 -5.72 -19.58 -7.73
C LEU A 191 -6.26 -18.14 -7.68
N VAL A 192 -5.62 -17.20 -8.37
CA VAL A 192 -6.09 -15.82 -8.47
C VAL A 192 -7.47 -15.77 -9.12
N GLU A 193 -7.70 -16.51 -10.21
CA GLU A 193 -9.03 -16.60 -10.84
C GLU A 193 -10.10 -17.16 -9.89
N ARG A 194 -9.80 -18.22 -9.14
CA ARG A 194 -10.76 -18.83 -8.19
C ARG A 194 -11.06 -17.93 -7.00
N ILE A 195 -10.04 -17.27 -6.44
CA ILE A 195 -10.20 -16.36 -5.29
C ILE A 195 -10.96 -15.10 -5.69
N THR A 196 -10.77 -14.59 -6.91
CA THR A 196 -11.47 -13.39 -7.39
C THR A 196 -12.89 -13.69 -7.87
N LYS A 197 -13.14 -14.82 -8.54
CA LYS A 197 -14.50 -15.23 -8.94
C LYS A 197 -15.42 -15.56 -7.77
N SER A 198 -14.89 -15.97 -6.61
CA SER A 198 -15.71 -16.24 -5.42
C SER A 198 -16.26 -14.97 -4.74
N GLN A 199 -15.88 -13.77 -5.21
CA GLN A 199 -16.34 -12.48 -4.67
C GLN A 199 -17.51 -11.88 -5.50
N GLU A 200 -17.90 -12.50 -6.62
CA GLU A 200 -19.04 -12.07 -7.46
C GLU A 200 -20.34 -12.86 -7.19
N GLY A 201 -20.37 -13.69 -6.14
CA GLY A 201 -21.53 -14.49 -5.72
C GLY A 201 -22.15 -14.02 -4.40
#